data_AF-D6PBJ2-F1
#
_entry.id   AF-D6PBJ2-F1
#
_cell.length_a   1.000
_cell.length_b   1.000
_cell.length_c   1.000
_cell.angle_alpha   90.00
_cell.angle_beta   90.00
_cell.angle_gamma   90.00
#
_symmetry.space_group_name_H-M   'P 1'
#
loop_
_entity.id
_entity.type
_entity.pdbx_description
1 polymer ?
#
loop_
_entity_poly.entity_id
_entity_poly.type
_entity_poly.pdbx_seq_one_letter_code
_entity_poly.pdbx_strand_id
1 'polypeptide(L)'
;MDGLNEHAYTVSFEDNGSYQSNISVTHLRGGQTLENTVFTTWSSHEGKRVARIVANTSLEWGDEITVSVSITSWNGNALQQPLESDRSFTVGTWNQPMADHEVLLKTGWDLDQTYFNEEGEQGFALNFNGQGWQLREGNVLNSWELGNGTLTTLENTEDGATNLTLNLESIWKNETVQSGVLTSQVFDARGNGVLHLVTFDGESRSTVTANVSDGWFNRSMIDGDLDERLRIEATGDLSIIEQNDEGGESLNVTGEVSVFLLETWDENGVRRLQHTQFEALADMVMNDDDFAMEVSLDGLTVLERWEEGVRTEQKNEFKGQGTFGLNEEDENSSIMINGTIHDLHWLTEDG
;
A
#
# COMPACT_ATOMS: atom_id res chain seq x y z
N MET A 1 -9.07 -13.54 14.06
CA MET A 1 -9.22 -13.61 15.53
C MET A 1 -9.12 -12.17 16.00
N ASP A 2 -10.25 -11.54 16.27
CA ASP A 2 -10.26 -10.17 16.83
C ASP A 2 -9.90 -10.27 18.31
N GLY A 3 -8.60 -10.41 18.55
CA GLY A 3 -8.04 -10.48 19.90
C GLY A 3 -8.14 -9.09 20.53
N LEU A 4 -9.28 -8.77 21.13
CA LEU A 4 -9.37 -7.65 22.05
C LEU A 4 -8.31 -7.87 23.13
N ASN A 5 -7.34 -6.95 23.23
CA ASN A 5 -6.30 -6.96 24.25
C ASN A 5 -6.96 -6.79 25.63
N GLU A 6 -7.29 -7.90 26.28
CA GLU A 6 -7.92 -7.90 27.60
C GLU A 6 -6.87 -7.68 28.68
N HIS A 7 -7.14 -6.74 29.59
CA HIS A 7 -6.31 -6.49 30.77
C HIS A 7 -6.57 -7.59 31.82
N ALA A 8 -5.89 -8.72 31.65
CA ALA A 8 -6.11 -9.92 32.46
C ALA A 8 -4.82 -10.53 33.01
N TYR A 9 -4.95 -11.15 34.19
CA TYR A 9 -3.88 -11.82 34.90
C TYR A 9 -4.32 -13.20 35.39
N THR A 10 -3.36 -14.10 35.55
CA THR A 10 -3.59 -15.44 36.09
C THR A 10 -2.78 -15.61 37.36
N VAL A 11 -3.45 -15.96 38.44
CA VAL A 11 -2.83 -16.36 39.71
C VAL A 11 -3.06 -17.85 39.91
N SER A 12 -1.97 -18.60 39.94
CA SER A 12 -1.97 -20.04 40.20
C SER A 12 -1.56 -20.30 41.64
N PHE A 13 -2.37 -21.06 42.36
CA PHE A 13 -2.11 -21.45 43.73
C PHE A 13 -1.33 -22.78 43.76
N GLU A 14 -0.80 -23.14 44.93
CA GLU A 14 0.04 -24.33 45.06
C GLU A 14 -0.73 -25.64 44.84
N ASP A 15 -1.99 -25.67 45.26
CA ASP A 15 -2.89 -26.83 45.14
C ASP A 15 -4.31 -26.42 44.72
N ASN A 16 -5.21 -27.41 44.55
CA ASN A 16 -6.63 -27.19 44.24
C ASN A 16 -7.52 -27.02 45.50
N GLY A 17 -6.94 -26.60 46.61
CA GLY A 17 -7.65 -26.33 47.85
C GLY A 17 -8.61 -25.14 47.75
N SER A 18 -9.45 -24.98 48.76
CA SER A 18 -10.35 -23.84 48.88
C SER A 18 -9.63 -22.68 49.55
N TYR A 19 -9.38 -21.61 48.80
CA TYR A 19 -8.75 -20.39 49.30
C TYR A 19 -9.80 -19.30 49.51
N GLN A 20 -9.71 -18.59 50.63
CA GLN A 20 -10.31 -17.26 50.75
C GLN A 20 -9.22 -16.23 50.54
N SER A 21 -9.33 -15.47 49.46
CA SER A 21 -8.34 -14.49 49.05
C SER A 21 -8.99 -13.19 48.61
N ASN A 22 -8.32 -12.07 48.88
CA ASN A 22 -8.58 -10.80 48.25
C ASN A 22 -7.54 -10.59 47.14
N ILE A 23 -7.98 -10.28 45.93
CA ILE A 23 -7.11 -10.00 44.79
C ILE A 23 -7.45 -8.60 44.29
N SER A 24 -6.46 -7.73 44.25
CA SER A 24 -6.59 -6.37 43.75
C SER A 24 -5.55 -6.09 42.68
N VAL A 25 -5.89 -5.16 41.77
CA VAL A 25 -4.99 -4.64 40.76
C VAL A 25 -4.87 -3.15 41.00
N THR A 26 -3.71 -2.68 41.42
CA THR A 26 -3.39 -1.25 41.43
C THR A 26 -2.90 -0.89 40.03
N HIS A 27 -3.53 0.09 39.41
CA HIS A 27 -3.19 0.55 38.08
C HIS A 27 -2.85 2.04 38.15
N LEU A 28 -1.60 2.41 37.85
CA LEU A 28 -1.16 3.79 37.76
C LEU A 28 -0.92 4.17 36.30
N ARG A 29 -1.41 5.34 35.91
CA ARG A 29 -1.13 5.97 34.61
C ARG A 29 -0.60 7.38 34.83
N GLY A 30 0.61 7.66 34.35
CA GLY A 30 1.26 8.96 34.56
C GLY A 30 1.35 9.36 36.04
N GLY A 31 1.53 8.37 36.94
CA GLY A 31 1.58 8.56 38.39
C GLY A 31 0.22 8.74 39.08
N GLN A 32 -0.90 8.70 38.36
CA GLN A 32 -2.25 8.75 38.94
C GLN A 32 -2.87 7.36 39.02
N THR A 33 -3.50 7.04 40.15
CA THR A 33 -4.26 5.79 40.29
C THR A 33 -5.53 5.85 39.46
N LEU A 34 -5.70 4.88 38.58
CA LEU A 34 -6.92 4.66 37.83
C LEU A 34 -7.87 3.80 38.66
N GLU A 35 -9.06 4.33 38.90
CA GLU A 35 -10.17 3.56 39.48
C GLU A 35 -10.51 2.38 38.57
N ASN A 36 -10.45 1.17 39.12
CA ASN A 36 -10.74 -0.04 38.39
C ASN A 36 -11.60 -1.00 39.22
N THR A 37 -12.34 -1.85 38.52
CA THR A 37 -13.06 -2.98 39.08
C THR A 37 -12.40 -4.26 38.63
N VAL A 38 -12.15 -5.15 39.58
CA VAL A 38 -11.50 -6.43 39.34
C VAL A 38 -12.55 -7.54 39.37
N PHE A 39 -12.67 -8.26 38.25
CA PHE A 39 -13.50 -9.45 38.15
C PHE A 39 -12.64 -10.69 38.28
N THR A 40 -13.00 -11.60 39.19
CA THR A 40 -12.27 -12.86 39.39
C THR A 40 -13.15 -14.05 39.01
N THR A 41 -12.61 -14.91 38.14
CA THR A 41 -13.19 -16.21 37.82
C THR A 41 -12.25 -17.30 38.29
N TRP A 42 -12.82 -18.40 38.78
CA TRP A 42 -12.04 -19.48 39.37
C TRP A 42 -12.14 -20.72 38.50
N SER A 43 -11.01 -21.38 38.31
CA SER A 43 -10.91 -22.67 37.63
C SER A 43 -9.89 -23.57 38.33
N SER A 44 -9.70 -24.76 37.78
CA SER A 44 -8.61 -25.64 38.15
C SER A 44 -7.87 -26.07 36.90
N HIS A 45 -6.54 -26.10 36.98
CA HIS A 45 -5.67 -26.56 35.92
C HIS A 45 -4.56 -27.42 36.54
N GLU A 46 -4.37 -28.63 36.02
CA GLU A 46 -3.33 -29.56 36.48
C GLU A 46 -3.30 -29.79 38.01
N GLY A 47 -4.47 -29.84 38.65
CA GLY A 47 -4.56 -30.05 40.10
C GLY A 47 -4.22 -28.83 40.95
N LYS A 48 -4.09 -27.64 40.34
CA LYS A 48 -3.92 -26.35 41.01
C LYS A 48 -5.18 -25.50 40.87
N ARG A 49 -5.50 -24.72 41.90
CA ARG A 49 -6.54 -23.70 41.85
C ARG A 49 -5.99 -22.52 41.06
N VAL A 50 -6.79 -21.98 40.16
CA VAL A 50 -6.41 -20.85 39.31
C VAL A 50 -7.47 -19.75 39.42
N ALA A 51 -7.03 -18.53 39.70
CA ALA A 51 -7.85 -17.32 39.61
C ALA A 51 -7.45 -16.57 38.35
N ARG A 52 -8.41 -16.36 37.45
CA ARG A 52 -8.29 -15.43 36.33
C ARG A 52 -8.92 -14.10 36.74
N ILE A 53 -8.11 -13.06 36.65
CA ILE A 53 -8.38 -11.71 37.11
C ILE A 53 -8.51 -10.84 35.88
N VAL A 54 -9.55 -10.01 35.81
CA VAL A 54 -9.78 -9.07 34.70
C VAL A 54 -10.06 -7.70 35.28
N ALA A 55 -9.30 -6.70 34.88
CA ALA A 55 -9.57 -5.30 35.19
C ALA A 55 -10.37 -4.66 34.05
N ASN A 56 -11.27 -3.73 34.39
CA ASN A 56 -12.09 -2.99 33.41
C ASN A 56 -11.38 -1.78 32.77
N THR A 57 -10.06 -1.67 32.91
CA THR A 57 -9.25 -0.60 32.31
C THR A 57 -8.41 -1.13 31.16
N SER A 58 -8.07 -0.30 30.18
CA SER A 58 -7.09 -0.64 29.13
C SER A 58 -5.64 -0.54 29.64
N LEU A 59 -4.70 -1.13 28.93
CA LEU A 59 -3.26 -0.96 29.16
C LEU A 59 -2.66 -0.01 28.12
N GLU A 60 -1.79 0.89 28.56
CA GLU A 60 -1.03 1.83 27.74
C GLU A 60 0.46 1.78 28.13
N TRP A 61 1.33 2.21 27.22
CA TRP A 61 2.77 2.26 27.48
C TRP A 61 3.06 3.16 28.70
N GLY A 62 3.93 2.69 29.58
CA GLY A 62 4.29 3.40 30.80
C GLY A 62 3.30 3.25 31.95
N ASP A 63 2.18 2.55 31.77
CA ASP A 63 1.30 2.18 32.89
C ASP A 63 2.08 1.30 33.88
N GLU A 64 1.92 1.55 35.17
CA GLU A 64 2.49 0.74 36.24
C GLU A 64 1.40 -0.11 36.87
N ILE A 65 1.57 -1.43 36.84
CA ILE A 65 0.61 -2.38 37.37
C ILE A 65 1.20 -3.08 38.57
N THR A 66 0.42 -3.18 39.64
CA THR A 66 0.69 -4.07 40.77
C THR A 66 -0.49 -5.00 40.98
N VAL A 67 -0.27 -6.30 40.81
CA VAL A 67 -1.25 -7.34 41.18
C VAL A 67 -0.92 -7.81 42.59
N SER A 68 -1.87 -7.66 43.52
CA SER A 68 -1.71 -8.06 44.92
C SER A 68 -2.71 -9.16 45.29
N VAL A 69 -2.23 -10.18 45.98
CA VAL A 69 -3.00 -11.32 46.46
C VAL A 69 -2.80 -11.43 47.96
N SER A 70 -3.89 -11.42 48.73
CA SER A 70 -3.90 -11.63 50.17
C SER A 70 -4.78 -12.84 50.50
N ILE A 71 -4.18 -13.92 50.99
CA ILE A 71 -4.89 -15.15 51.38
C ILE A 71 -5.15 -15.12 52.88
N THR A 72 -6.40 -15.27 53.29
CA THR A 72 -6.82 -15.21 54.70
C THR A 72 -7.24 -16.58 55.26
N SER A 73 -7.60 -17.53 54.39
CA SER A 73 -7.91 -18.90 54.81
C SER A 73 -7.57 -19.93 53.73
N TRP A 74 -7.27 -21.15 54.17
CA TRP A 74 -7.02 -22.31 53.31
C TRP A 74 -7.76 -23.53 53.86
N ASN A 75 -8.54 -24.19 52.99
CA ASN A 75 -9.40 -25.33 53.30
C ASN A 75 -10.29 -25.11 54.55
N GLY A 76 -10.84 -23.90 54.66
CA GLY A 76 -11.74 -23.51 55.75
C GLY A 76 -11.04 -23.10 57.05
N ASN A 77 -9.70 -23.22 57.12
CA ASN A 77 -8.93 -22.80 58.29
C ASN A 77 -8.42 -21.38 58.09
N ALA A 78 -8.79 -20.46 58.98
CA ALA A 78 -8.25 -19.10 58.98
C ALA A 78 -6.75 -19.13 59.30
N LEU A 79 -5.97 -18.36 58.53
CA LEU A 79 -4.55 -18.16 58.81
C LEU A 79 -4.41 -17.17 59.97
N GLN A 80 -3.40 -17.38 60.84
CA GLN A 80 -3.14 -16.45 61.95
C GLN A 80 -2.72 -15.07 61.47
N GLN A 81 -2.06 -15.01 60.32
CA GLN A 81 -1.73 -13.80 59.58
C GLN A 81 -2.00 -14.06 58.10
N PRO A 82 -2.54 -13.09 57.35
CA PRO A 82 -2.72 -13.23 55.92
C PRO A 82 -1.39 -13.52 55.22
N LEU A 83 -1.42 -14.39 54.20
CA LEU A 83 -0.28 -14.57 53.30
C LEU A 83 -0.43 -13.57 52.15
N GLU A 84 0.54 -12.67 52.02
CA GLU A 84 0.52 -11.61 51.01
C GLU A 84 1.60 -11.85 49.96
N SER A 85 1.24 -11.62 48.71
CA SER A 85 2.18 -11.62 47.59
C SER A 85 1.74 -10.59 46.58
N ASP A 86 2.69 -9.82 46.07
CA ASP A 86 2.47 -8.87 45.00
C ASP A 86 3.44 -9.10 43.84
N ARG A 87 3.06 -8.60 42.67
CA ARG A 87 3.94 -8.48 41.50
C ARG A 87 3.67 -7.16 40.83
N SER A 88 4.75 -6.40 40.63
CA SER A 88 4.72 -5.11 39.93
C SER A 88 5.50 -5.16 38.62
N PHE A 89 5.00 -4.47 37.60
CA PHE A 89 5.68 -4.31 36.31
C PHE A 89 5.18 -3.06 35.59
N THR A 90 5.99 -2.54 34.67
CA THR A 90 5.62 -1.43 33.79
C THR A 90 5.26 -1.97 32.42
N VAL A 91 4.17 -1.47 31.85
CA VAL A 91 3.72 -1.82 30.51
C VAL A 91 4.64 -1.18 29.48
N GLY A 92 5.20 -1.99 28.59
CA GLY A 92 6.00 -1.54 27.45
C GLY A 92 5.43 -2.06 26.14
N THR A 93 6.00 -1.59 25.03
CA THR A 93 5.67 -2.09 23.69
C THR A 93 6.72 -3.12 23.27
N TRP A 94 6.27 -4.21 22.64
CA TRP A 94 7.18 -5.21 22.10
C TRP A 94 8.18 -4.58 21.13
N ASN A 95 9.44 -5.04 21.15
CA ASN A 95 10.55 -4.47 20.37
C ASN A 95 10.85 -2.98 20.62
N GLN A 96 10.37 -2.40 21.72
CA GLN A 96 10.69 -1.03 22.10
C GLN A 96 11.22 -0.97 23.53
N PRO A 97 12.55 -1.12 23.72
CA PRO A 97 13.18 -0.96 25.03
C PRO A 97 12.79 0.37 25.66
N MET A 98 12.49 0.35 26.97
CA MET A 98 11.97 1.52 27.68
C MET A 98 13.04 2.48 28.17
N ALA A 99 14.27 2.00 28.40
CA ALA A 99 15.37 2.85 28.83
C ALA A 99 15.91 3.68 27.66
N ASP A 100 16.46 4.85 27.95
CA ASP A 100 17.19 5.66 26.97
C ASP A 100 18.34 4.84 26.38
N HIS A 101 18.45 4.85 25.05
CA HIS A 101 19.45 4.09 24.33
C HIS A 101 19.70 4.68 22.95
N GLU A 102 20.91 4.46 22.44
CA GLU A 102 21.28 4.69 21.06
C GLU A 102 21.86 3.38 20.52
N VAL A 103 21.26 2.83 19.46
CA VAL A 103 21.65 1.54 18.90
C VAL A 103 21.64 1.56 17.39
N LEU A 104 22.45 0.68 16.79
CA LEU A 104 22.35 0.37 15.37
C LEU A 104 21.21 -0.64 15.15
N LEU A 105 20.47 -0.44 14.07
CA LEU A 105 19.39 -1.31 13.64
C LEU A 105 19.71 -1.93 12.29
N LYS A 106 19.19 -3.15 12.11
CA LYS A 106 19.02 -3.78 10.80
C LYS A 106 17.61 -4.35 10.78
N THR A 107 16.78 -3.87 9.86
CA THR A 107 15.37 -4.27 9.79
C THR A 107 15.06 -4.84 8.42
N GLY A 108 14.14 -5.80 8.43
CA GLY A 108 13.45 -6.27 7.24
C GLY A 108 11.97 -6.26 7.59
N TRP A 109 11.17 -5.60 6.76
CA TRP A 109 9.72 -5.60 6.92
C TRP A 109 9.05 -5.54 5.55
N ASP A 110 7.83 -6.03 5.52
CA ASP A 110 6.95 -6.06 4.37
C ASP A 110 5.60 -5.49 4.77
N LEU A 111 4.98 -4.78 3.83
CA LEU A 111 3.59 -4.39 3.86
C LEU A 111 2.95 -4.96 2.62
N ASP A 112 1.95 -5.80 2.81
CA ASP A 112 1.14 -6.39 1.75
C ASP A 112 -0.32 -6.06 2.04
N GLN A 113 -0.92 -5.29 1.15
CA GLN A 113 -2.32 -4.88 1.19
C GLN A 113 -3.07 -5.42 -0.03
N THR A 114 -2.84 -6.68 -0.37
CA THR A 114 -3.55 -7.34 -1.45
C THR A 114 -4.98 -7.73 -1.03
N TYR A 115 -5.96 -7.40 -1.87
CA TYR A 115 -7.36 -7.74 -1.68
C TYR A 115 -8.03 -8.08 -3.02
N PHE A 116 -9.27 -8.58 -2.96
CA PHE A 116 -10.06 -8.92 -4.16
C PHE A 116 -11.33 -8.08 -4.20
N ASN A 117 -11.71 -7.61 -5.38
CA ASN A 117 -13.00 -7.01 -5.68
C ASN A 117 -13.63 -7.65 -6.93
N GLU A 118 -14.71 -7.06 -7.46
CA GLU A 118 -15.40 -7.55 -8.66
C GLU A 118 -14.50 -7.54 -9.91
N GLU A 119 -13.52 -6.64 -9.95
CA GLU A 119 -12.52 -6.48 -11.02
C GLU A 119 -11.28 -7.37 -10.86
N GLY A 120 -11.25 -8.22 -9.83
CA GLY A 120 -10.17 -9.16 -9.56
C GLY A 120 -9.26 -8.74 -8.42
N GLU A 121 -7.98 -9.08 -8.54
CA GLU A 121 -6.96 -8.82 -7.51
C GLU A 121 -6.54 -7.34 -7.54
N GLN A 122 -6.43 -6.73 -6.38
CA GLN A 122 -5.93 -5.38 -6.16
C GLN A 122 -4.77 -5.48 -5.18
N GLY A 123 -3.71 -4.70 -5.35
CA GLY A 123 -2.55 -4.88 -4.50
C GLY A 123 -1.65 -3.67 -4.38
N PHE A 124 -1.16 -3.48 -3.16
CA PHE A 124 0.00 -2.66 -2.85
C PHE A 124 0.93 -3.50 -1.99
N ALA A 125 2.17 -3.68 -2.44
CA ALA A 125 3.18 -4.41 -1.71
C ALA A 125 4.49 -3.62 -1.66
N LEU A 126 4.98 -3.36 -0.45
CA LEU A 126 6.27 -2.69 -0.20
C LEU A 126 7.14 -3.60 0.66
N ASN A 127 8.28 -4.01 0.12
CA ASN A 127 9.34 -4.67 0.87
C ASN A 127 10.46 -3.68 1.17
N PHE A 128 11.02 -3.76 2.38
CA PHE A 128 12.16 -2.95 2.78
C PHE A 128 13.18 -3.78 3.54
N ASN A 129 14.44 -3.62 3.16
CA ASN A 129 15.59 -4.10 3.92
C ASN A 129 16.53 -2.93 4.15
N GLY A 130 16.69 -2.56 5.42
CA GLY A 130 17.44 -1.37 5.79
C GLY A 130 18.35 -1.57 6.97
N GLN A 131 19.20 -0.58 7.14
CA GLN A 131 20.06 -0.44 8.30
C GLN A 131 20.12 1.03 8.69
N GLY A 132 20.33 1.27 9.97
CA GLY A 132 20.25 2.61 10.50
C GLY A 132 20.54 2.67 11.97
N TRP A 133 19.97 3.69 12.61
CA TRP A 133 20.10 3.90 14.04
C TRP A 133 18.75 4.21 14.66
N GLN A 134 18.67 3.95 15.96
CA GLN A 134 17.54 4.24 16.80
C GLN A 134 18.03 4.96 18.04
N LEU A 135 17.30 5.99 18.44
CA LEU A 135 17.54 6.73 19.66
C LEU A 135 16.25 6.84 20.43
N ARG A 136 16.28 6.44 21.71
CA ARG A 136 15.25 6.76 22.68
C ARG A 136 15.80 7.77 23.68
N GLU A 137 15.04 8.84 23.88
CA GLU A 137 15.21 9.81 24.97
C GLU A 137 13.86 10.03 25.66
N GLY A 138 13.74 9.52 26.88
CA GLY A 138 12.50 9.43 27.62
C GLY A 138 11.43 8.67 26.84
N ASN A 139 10.30 9.34 26.60
CA ASN A 139 9.14 8.72 25.98
C ASN A 139 9.21 8.73 24.44
N VAL A 140 10.15 9.47 23.85
CA VAL A 140 10.30 9.59 22.40
C VAL A 140 11.37 8.63 21.91
N LEU A 141 11.02 7.86 20.89
CA LEU A 141 11.94 7.01 20.14
C LEU A 141 11.88 7.43 18.68
N ASN A 142 13.05 7.66 18.09
CA ASN A 142 13.19 7.95 16.69
C ASN A 142 14.06 6.88 16.04
N SER A 143 13.73 6.49 14.82
CA SER A 143 14.55 5.64 13.97
C SER A 143 14.78 6.30 12.62
N TRP A 144 15.98 6.13 12.08
CA TRP A 144 16.37 6.59 10.75
C TRP A 144 17.12 5.45 10.08
N GLU A 145 16.57 4.97 8.98
CA GLU A 145 17.08 3.83 8.25
C GLU A 145 17.20 4.16 6.77
N LEU A 146 18.30 3.72 6.16
CA LEU A 146 18.49 3.72 4.73
C LEU A 146 18.54 2.27 4.27
N GLY A 147 17.76 1.95 3.26
CA GLY A 147 17.62 0.61 2.75
C GLY A 147 17.33 0.56 1.27
N ASN A 148 16.99 -0.63 0.82
CA ASN A 148 16.49 -0.91 -0.52
C ASN A 148 15.29 -1.85 -0.41
N GLY A 149 14.64 -2.12 -1.53
CA GLY A 149 13.46 -2.95 -1.51
C GLY A 149 12.74 -3.00 -2.85
N THR A 150 11.47 -3.37 -2.79
CA THR A 150 10.61 -3.46 -3.98
C THR A 150 9.25 -2.87 -3.67
N LEU A 151 8.69 -2.13 -4.63
CA LEU A 151 7.31 -1.70 -4.63
C LEU A 151 6.59 -2.39 -5.78
N THR A 152 5.45 -3.00 -5.50
CA THR A 152 4.53 -3.51 -6.51
C THR A 152 3.15 -2.92 -6.27
N THR A 153 2.55 -2.40 -7.33
CA THR A 153 1.15 -1.97 -7.32
C THR A 153 0.40 -2.68 -8.44
N LEU A 154 -0.82 -3.13 -8.12
CA LEU A 154 -1.75 -3.74 -9.04
C LEU A 154 -3.11 -3.08 -8.85
N GLU A 155 -3.60 -2.44 -9.89
CA GLU A 155 -4.92 -1.81 -9.93
C GLU A 155 -5.67 -2.35 -11.15
N ASN A 156 -6.82 -2.98 -10.92
CA ASN A 156 -7.72 -3.43 -11.99
C ASN A 156 -9.06 -2.70 -11.88
N THR A 157 -9.56 -2.20 -13.00
CA THR A 157 -10.85 -1.53 -13.14
C THR A 157 -11.60 -2.12 -14.33
N GLU A 158 -12.89 -1.78 -14.47
CA GLU A 158 -13.67 -2.15 -15.66
C GLU A 158 -13.00 -1.63 -16.95
N ASP A 159 -12.38 -0.45 -16.87
CA ASP A 159 -11.78 0.26 -18.00
C ASP A 159 -10.28 -0.04 -18.22
N GLY A 160 -9.65 -0.89 -17.39
CA GLY A 160 -8.22 -1.15 -17.56
C GLY A 160 -7.51 -1.85 -16.41
N ALA A 161 -6.19 -1.92 -16.54
CA ALA A 161 -5.31 -2.50 -15.54
C ALA A 161 -3.96 -1.79 -15.52
N THR A 162 -3.46 -1.46 -14.33
CA THR A 162 -2.13 -0.91 -14.10
C THR A 162 -1.34 -1.86 -13.21
N ASN A 163 -0.19 -2.32 -13.71
CA ASN A 163 0.76 -3.12 -12.95
C ASN A 163 2.13 -2.45 -12.98
N LEU A 164 2.59 -1.99 -11.82
CA LEU A 164 3.89 -1.36 -11.64
C LEU A 164 4.72 -2.22 -10.71
N THR A 165 5.97 -2.47 -11.11
CA THR A 165 6.98 -3.02 -10.22
C THR A 165 8.23 -2.16 -10.27
N LEU A 166 8.61 -1.59 -9.12
CA LEU A 166 9.84 -0.85 -8.92
C LEU A 166 10.81 -1.67 -8.06
N ASN A 167 12.04 -1.76 -8.52
CA ASN A 167 13.19 -2.10 -7.70
C ASN A 167 13.74 -0.80 -7.09
N LEU A 168 13.60 -0.66 -5.79
CA LEU A 168 13.95 0.56 -5.05
C LEU A 168 15.40 0.45 -4.59
N GLU A 169 16.28 1.19 -5.27
CA GLU A 169 17.71 1.24 -4.94
C GLU A 169 17.98 1.98 -3.63
N SER A 170 17.12 2.94 -3.29
CA SER A 170 17.18 3.66 -2.02
C SER A 170 15.80 3.90 -1.44
N ILE A 171 15.67 3.65 -0.15
CA ILE A 171 14.50 3.97 0.66
C ILE A 171 15.02 4.61 1.94
N TRP A 172 14.75 5.90 2.11
CA TRP A 172 14.89 6.59 3.39
C TRP A 172 13.63 6.38 4.21
N LYS A 173 13.79 5.75 5.38
CA LYS A 173 12.70 5.50 6.32
C LYS A 173 13.00 6.20 7.64
N ASN A 174 12.11 7.09 8.05
CA ASN A 174 12.18 7.75 9.35
C ASN A 174 10.91 7.48 10.14
N GLU A 175 11.02 7.10 11.41
CA GLU A 175 9.87 6.93 12.29
C GLU A 175 10.06 7.66 13.60
N THR A 176 8.95 8.17 14.13
CA THR A 176 8.86 8.69 15.50
C THR A 176 7.77 7.95 16.23
N VAL A 177 8.13 7.46 17.41
CA VAL A 177 7.23 6.79 18.35
C VAL A 177 7.23 7.58 19.66
N GLN A 178 6.04 7.96 20.12
CA GLN A 178 5.86 8.61 21.41
C GLN A 178 5.08 7.71 22.35
N SER A 179 5.67 7.38 23.50
CA SER A 179 5.04 6.52 24.52
C SER A 179 4.46 5.24 23.91
N GLY A 180 5.26 4.53 23.10
CA GLY A 180 4.82 3.27 22.49
C GLY A 180 3.88 3.39 21.28
N VAL A 181 3.44 4.59 20.91
CA VAL A 181 2.55 4.85 19.78
C VAL A 181 3.35 5.46 18.62
N LEU A 182 3.23 4.89 17.42
CA LEU A 182 3.81 5.46 16.20
C LEU A 182 3.06 6.75 15.85
N THR A 183 3.75 7.89 15.90
CA THR A 183 3.18 9.21 15.59
C THR A 183 3.64 9.73 14.24
N SER A 184 4.79 9.28 13.74
CA SER A 184 5.25 9.63 12.40
C SER A 184 5.97 8.46 11.73
N GLN A 185 5.76 8.31 10.43
CA GLN A 185 6.51 7.42 9.56
C GLN A 185 6.61 8.05 8.17
N VAL A 186 7.83 8.21 7.66
CA VAL A 186 8.09 8.79 6.34
C VAL A 186 8.98 7.86 5.54
N PHE A 187 8.56 7.59 4.30
CA PHE A 187 9.31 6.89 3.26
C PHE A 187 9.60 7.85 2.13
N ASP A 188 10.87 7.92 1.73
CA ASP A 188 11.29 8.54 0.50
C ASP A 188 12.10 7.53 -0.30
N ALA A 189 11.53 7.03 -1.38
CA ALA A 189 12.04 5.91 -2.14
C ALA A 189 12.33 6.30 -3.60
N ARG A 190 13.45 5.80 -4.11
CA ARG A 190 13.91 5.98 -5.49
C ARG A 190 14.31 4.65 -6.10
N GLY A 191 13.96 4.44 -7.35
CA GLY A 191 14.27 3.21 -8.04
C GLY A 191 13.93 3.24 -9.52
N ASN A 192 13.96 2.06 -10.12
CA ASN A 192 13.68 1.83 -11.53
C ASN A 192 12.87 0.53 -11.67
N GLY A 193 12.25 0.28 -12.82
CA GLY A 193 11.32 -0.84 -12.89
C GLY A 193 10.60 -1.00 -14.21
N VAL A 194 9.42 -1.62 -14.15
CA VAL A 194 8.57 -1.87 -15.30
C VAL A 194 7.14 -1.49 -14.95
N LEU A 195 6.48 -0.81 -15.89
CA LEU A 195 5.06 -0.53 -15.90
C LEU A 195 4.41 -1.31 -17.04
N HIS A 196 3.27 -1.92 -16.75
CA HIS A 196 2.36 -2.44 -17.75
C HIS A 196 0.98 -1.80 -17.54
N LEU A 197 0.56 -0.98 -18.49
CA LEU A 197 -0.72 -0.28 -18.49
C LEU A 197 -1.58 -0.84 -19.62
N VAL A 198 -2.82 -1.20 -19.28
CA VAL A 198 -3.87 -1.58 -20.25
C VAL A 198 -5.04 -0.66 -20.04
N THR A 199 -5.58 -0.10 -21.12
CA THR A 199 -6.83 0.65 -21.10
C THR A 199 -7.76 0.11 -22.17
N PHE A 200 -9.06 0.09 -21.85
CA PHE A 200 -10.14 -0.33 -22.74
C PHE A 200 -11.00 0.89 -23.07
N ASP A 201 -11.31 1.08 -24.34
CA ASP A 201 -12.27 2.07 -24.83
C ASP A 201 -13.15 1.42 -25.90
N GLY A 202 -14.32 0.93 -25.49
CA GLY A 202 -15.19 0.12 -26.35
C GLY A 202 -14.49 -1.17 -26.83
N GLU A 203 -14.33 -1.30 -28.14
CA GLU A 203 -13.64 -2.43 -28.79
C GLU A 203 -12.12 -2.20 -28.91
N SER A 204 -11.63 -1.01 -28.56
CA SER A 204 -10.22 -0.65 -28.60
C SER A 204 -9.51 -1.04 -27.32
N ARG A 205 -8.35 -1.69 -27.46
CA ARG A 205 -7.43 -2.03 -26.38
C ARG A 205 -6.09 -1.35 -26.61
N SER A 206 -5.72 -0.45 -25.71
CA SER A 206 -4.37 0.12 -25.65
C SER A 206 -3.54 -0.62 -24.60
N THR A 207 -2.28 -0.89 -24.92
CA THR A 207 -1.31 -1.50 -24.03
C THR A 207 0.01 -0.74 -24.13
N VAL A 208 0.49 -0.27 -22.99
CA VAL A 208 1.82 0.34 -22.84
C VAL A 208 2.66 -0.54 -21.94
N THR A 209 3.79 -1.00 -22.45
CA THR A 209 4.82 -1.69 -21.66
C THR A 209 6.04 -0.79 -21.57
N ALA A 210 6.31 -0.23 -20.40
CA ALA A 210 7.34 0.78 -20.22
C ALA A 210 8.39 0.36 -19.20
N ASN A 211 9.66 0.62 -19.52
CA ASN A 211 10.79 0.54 -18.63
C ASN A 211 10.91 1.85 -17.86
N VAL A 212 10.66 1.81 -16.56
CA VAL A 212 10.77 2.96 -15.66
C VAL A 212 12.24 3.23 -15.39
N SER A 213 12.71 4.40 -15.80
CA SER A 213 14.09 4.86 -15.59
C SER A 213 14.26 5.66 -14.30
N ASP A 214 13.23 6.40 -13.88
CA ASP A 214 13.19 7.10 -12.59
C ASP A 214 11.81 6.90 -11.98
N GLY A 215 11.76 6.15 -10.89
CA GLY A 215 10.59 6.00 -10.04
C GLY A 215 10.85 6.64 -8.69
N TRP A 216 9.96 7.53 -8.29
CA TRP A 216 9.95 8.17 -6.98
C TRP A 216 8.65 7.86 -6.27
N PHE A 217 8.76 7.30 -5.06
CA PHE A 217 7.63 7.03 -4.20
C PHE A 217 7.87 7.71 -2.86
N ASN A 218 6.94 8.55 -2.44
CA ASN A 218 6.94 9.21 -1.16
C ASN A 218 5.68 8.84 -0.40
N ARG A 219 5.83 8.43 0.85
CA ARG A 219 4.70 8.14 1.73
C ARG A 219 4.98 8.69 3.10
N SER A 220 4.06 9.46 3.65
CA SER A 220 4.14 9.93 5.03
C SER A 220 2.86 9.63 5.79
N MET A 221 3.01 9.23 7.04
CA MET A 221 1.95 9.21 8.03
C MET A 221 2.41 10.11 9.17
N ILE A 222 1.67 11.18 9.46
CA ILE A 222 1.98 12.12 10.55
C ILE A 222 0.70 12.36 11.33
N ASP A 223 0.69 11.99 12.61
CA ASP A 223 -0.45 12.13 13.51
C ASP A 223 -1.76 11.52 12.97
N GLY A 224 -1.63 10.46 12.15
CA GLY A 224 -2.74 9.75 11.52
C GLY A 224 -3.12 10.25 10.12
N ASP A 225 -2.63 11.41 9.69
CA ASP A 225 -2.81 11.90 8.32
C ASP A 225 -1.85 11.17 7.39
N LEU A 226 -2.38 10.55 6.34
CA LEU A 226 -1.65 9.77 5.34
C LEU A 226 -1.50 10.60 4.05
N ASP A 227 -0.28 10.68 3.51
CA ASP A 227 0.01 11.32 2.24
C ASP A 227 0.90 10.39 1.40
N GLU A 228 0.50 10.11 0.16
CA GLU A 228 1.16 9.18 -0.73
C GLU A 228 1.30 9.78 -2.13
N ARG A 229 2.53 9.82 -2.65
CA ARG A 229 2.83 10.36 -3.97
C ARG A 229 3.76 9.43 -4.73
N LEU A 230 3.34 9.07 -5.94
CA LEU A 230 4.11 8.27 -6.88
C LEU A 230 4.38 9.12 -8.12
N ARG A 231 5.62 9.12 -8.60
CA ARG A 231 5.98 9.68 -9.89
C ARG A 231 6.93 8.74 -10.61
N ILE A 232 6.64 8.42 -11.85
CA ILE A 232 7.52 7.60 -12.70
C ILE A 232 7.77 8.27 -14.04
N GLU A 233 9.00 8.16 -14.52
CA GLU A 233 9.43 8.50 -15.87
C GLU A 233 9.94 7.22 -16.55
N ALA A 234 9.43 6.94 -17.75
CA ALA A 234 9.67 5.69 -18.44
C ALA A 234 9.72 5.85 -19.97
N THR A 235 10.25 4.84 -20.65
CA THR A 235 10.19 4.67 -22.12
C THR A 235 9.76 3.25 -22.44
N GLY A 236 9.15 2.99 -23.60
CA GLY A 236 8.54 1.69 -23.82
C GLY A 236 7.95 1.46 -25.19
N ASP A 237 7.07 0.47 -25.26
CA ASP A 237 6.32 0.11 -26.45
C ASP A 237 4.83 0.39 -26.25
N LEU A 238 4.17 0.85 -27.31
CA LEU A 238 2.74 1.09 -27.40
C LEU A 238 2.13 0.11 -28.41
N SER A 239 1.00 -0.48 -28.06
CA SER A 239 0.14 -1.21 -28.98
C SER A 239 -1.32 -0.82 -28.76
N ILE A 240 -2.00 -0.41 -29.82
CA ILE A 240 -3.45 -0.17 -29.83
C ILE A 240 -4.06 -1.11 -30.86
N ILE A 241 -5.02 -1.91 -30.45
CA ILE A 241 -5.69 -2.86 -31.33
C ILE A 241 -7.20 -2.66 -31.20
N GLU A 242 -7.86 -2.53 -32.33
CA GLU A 242 -9.31 -2.48 -32.46
C GLU A 242 -9.73 -3.49 -33.53
N GLN A 243 -10.71 -4.34 -33.21
CA GLN A 243 -11.24 -5.35 -34.13
C GLN A 243 -12.76 -5.41 -33.98
N ASN A 244 -13.47 -5.26 -35.09
CA ASN A 244 -14.91 -5.43 -35.14
C ASN A 244 -15.27 -6.93 -35.16
N ASP A 245 -16.28 -7.31 -34.36
CA ASP A 245 -16.81 -8.68 -34.23
C ASP A 245 -17.28 -9.31 -35.56
N GLU A 246 -17.63 -8.50 -36.57
CA GLU A 246 -18.09 -8.96 -37.88
C GLU A 246 -16.95 -9.31 -38.88
N GLY A 247 -15.69 -9.02 -38.53
CA GLY A 247 -14.50 -9.58 -39.18
C GLY A 247 -13.99 -8.89 -40.47
N GLY A 248 -14.45 -7.67 -40.78
CA GLY A 248 -14.03 -6.89 -41.96
C GLY A 248 -13.11 -5.70 -41.65
N GLU A 249 -13.29 -5.03 -40.51
CA GLU A 249 -12.56 -3.81 -40.14
C GLU A 249 -11.56 -4.06 -38.99
N SER A 250 -10.34 -3.55 -39.12
CA SER A 250 -9.32 -3.59 -38.05
C SER A 250 -8.40 -2.37 -38.06
N LEU A 251 -8.01 -1.94 -36.87
CA LEU A 251 -6.99 -0.91 -36.64
C LEU A 251 -5.90 -1.49 -35.74
N ASN A 252 -4.65 -1.32 -36.15
CA ASN A 252 -3.49 -1.67 -35.36
C ASN A 252 -2.49 -0.51 -35.35
N VAL A 253 -2.15 -0.02 -34.17
CA VAL A 253 -1.09 0.97 -33.97
C VAL A 253 0.00 0.33 -33.14
N THR A 254 1.24 0.36 -33.63
CA THR A 254 2.42 -0.10 -32.89
C THR A 254 3.46 1.00 -32.85
N GLY A 255 4.03 1.27 -31.68
CA GLY A 255 4.98 2.38 -31.55
C GLY A 255 5.96 2.27 -30.40
N GLU A 256 6.95 3.16 -30.42
CA GLU A 256 7.95 3.35 -29.38
C GLU A 256 7.61 4.62 -28.57
N VAL A 257 7.31 4.43 -27.29
CA VAL A 257 7.07 5.48 -26.31
C VAL A 257 8.41 6.10 -25.90
N SER A 258 8.64 7.33 -26.35
CA SER A 258 9.85 8.12 -26.08
C SER A 258 9.82 8.78 -24.70
N VAL A 259 8.62 9.15 -24.23
CA VAL A 259 8.41 9.72 -22.90
C VAL A 259 7.12 9.14 -22.34
N PHE A 260 7.17 8.61 -21.13
CA PHE A 260 6.01 8.23 -20.35
C PHE A 260 6.16 8.84 -18.96
N LEU A 261 5.18 9.61 -18.51
CA LEU A 261 5.10 10.15 -17.16
C LEU A 261 3.78 9.67 -16.54
N LEU A 262 3.87 9.10 -15.35
CA LEU A 262 2.70 8.87 -14.50
C LEU A 262 2.99 9.49 -13.14
N GLU A 263 2.04 10.27 -12.65
CA GLU A 263 2.07 10.85 -11.32
C GLU A 263 0.72 10.70 -10.63
N THR A 264 0.73 10.17 -9.41
CA THR A 264 -0.44 10.11 -8.54
C THR A 264 -0.12 10.76 -7.20
N TRP A 265 -1.11 11.41 -6.61
CA TRP A 265 -1.04 11.93 -5.25
C TRP A 265 -2.36 11.65 -4.54
N ASP A 266 -2.28 10.93 -3.43
CA ASP A 266 -3.39 10.56 -2.58
C ASP A 266 -3.17 11.18 -1.20
N GLU A 267 -4.15 11.94 -0.72
CA GLU A 267 -4.15 12.54 0.62
C GLU A 267 -5.32 11.92 1.40
N ASN A 268 -5.02 11.27 2.52
CA ASN A 268 -5.97 10.56 3.37
C ASN A 268 -6.85 9.55 2.59
N GLY A 269 -6.24 8.85 1.64
CA GLY A 269 -6.90 7.86 0.79
C GLY A 269 -7.79 8.47 -0.31
N VAL A 270 -7.72 9.79 -0.53
CA VAL A 270 -8.45 10.48 -1.60
C VAL A 270 -7.46 10.95 -2.66
N ARG A 271 -7.68 10.56 -3.92
CA ARG A 271 -6.90 10.99 -5.08
C ARG A 271 -7.03 12.50 -5.29
N ARG A 272 -5.93 13.22 -5.07
CA ARG A 272 -5.79 14.67 -5.27
C ARG A 272 -5.25 15.01 -6.67
N LEU A 273 -4.30 14.21 -7.16
CA LEU A 273 -3.71 14.37 -8.49
C LEU A 273 -3.62 13.02 -9.18
N GLN A 274 -4.03 12.97 -10.44
CA GLN A 274 -3.69 11.88 -11.36
C GLN A 274 -3.25 12.51 -12.68
N HIS A 275 -2.04 12.18 -13.11
CA HIS A 275 -1.47 12.69 -14.35
C HIS A 275 -0.84 11.52 -15.10
N THR A 276 -1.32 11.28 -16.32
CA THR A 276 -0.72 10.35 -17.27
C THR A 276 -0.34 11.11 -18.53
N GLN A 277 0.90 10.98 -18.96
CA GLN A 277 1.40 11.54 -20.21
C GLN A 277 2.21 10.48 -20.93
N PHE A 278 2.02 10.36 -22.25
CA PHE A 278 3.00 9.70 -23.09
C PHE A 278 3.12 10.31 -24.49
N GLU A 279 4.34 10.23 -25.01
CA GLU A 279 4.72 10.66 -26.35
C GLU A 279 5.39 9.48 -27.06
N ALA A 280 4.95 9.16 -28.26
CA ALA A 280 5.42 8.02 -29.03
C ALA A 280 5.60 8.34 -30.51
N LEU A 281 6.43 7.53 -31.17
CA LEU A 281 6.45 7.36 -32.62
C LEU A 281 5.76 6.05 -32.93
N ALA A 282 4.88 6.00 -33.92
CA ALA A 282 4.08 4.81 -34.18
C ALA A 282 3.84 4.58 -35.67
N ASP A 283 3.47 3.36 -36.03
CA ASP A 283 2.95 3.02 -37.34
C ASP A 283 1.52 2.49 -37.15
N MET A 284 0.62 2.97 -38.00
CA MET A 284 -0.79 2.63 -38.01
C MET A 284 -1.13 1.86 -39.27
N VAL A 285 -1.78 0.72 -39.09
CA VAL A 285 -2.34 -0.10 -40.17
C VAL A 285 -3.84 -0.21 -39.96
N MET A 286 -4.60 0.21 -40.98
CA MET A 286 -6.06 0.07 -41.02
C MET A 286 -6.43 -0.84 -42.19
N ASN A 287 -7.28 -1.83 -41.94
CA ASN A 287 -7.83 -2.70 -42.98
C ASN A 287 -9.35 -2.69 -42.91
N ASP A 288 -9.96 -2.71 -44.08
CA ASP A 288 -11.38 -2.91 -44.37
C ASP A 288 -11.48 -3.90 -45.56
N ASP A 289 -12.65 -4.45 -45.86
CA ASP A 289 -12.85 -5.56 -46.81
C ASP A 289 -12.19 -5.32 -48.19
N ASP A 290 -12.19 -4.07 -48.66
CA ASP A 290 -11.67 -3.67 -49.98
C ASP A 290 -10.50 -2.66 -49.91
N PHE A 291 -10.05 -2.30 -48.70
CA PHE A 291 -9.13 -1.18 -48.48
C PHE A 291 -8.08 -1.44 -47.40
N ALA A 292 -6.83 -1.06 -47.68
CA ALA A 292 -5.75 -1.05 -46.70
C ALA A 292 -5.03 0.30 -46.69
N MET A 293 -4.80 0.83 -45.48
CA MET A 293 -4.02 2.05 -45.25
C MET A 293 -2.86 1.76 -44.29
N GLU A 294 -1.68 2.25 -44.64
CA GLU A 294 -0.50 2.23 -43.79
C GLU A 294 0.03 3.65 -43.60
N VAL A 295 0.10 4.10 -42.36
CA VAL A 295 0.48 5.45 -41.99
C VAL A 295 1.61 5.39 -40.98
N SER A 296 2.73 6.04 -41.28
CA SER A 296 3.77 6.27 -40.29
C SER A 296 3.46 7.57 -39.54
N LEU A 297 3.42 7.49 -38.21
CA LEU A 297 3.08 8.57 -37.31
C LEU A 297 4.35 9.20 -36.75
N ASP A 298 4.66 10.43 -37.20
CA ASP A 298 5.78 11.24 -36.73
C ASP A 298 5.48 11.96 -35.41
N GLY A 299 4.27 11.82 -34.88
CA GLY A 299 3.94 12.10 -33.49
C GLY A 299 2.70 11.32 -33.03
N LEU A 300 2.72 10.83 -31.80
CA LEU A 300 1.59 10.29 -31.07
C LEU A 300 1.71 10.80 -29.63
N THR A 301 0.67 11.43 -29.08
CA THR A 301 0.75 12.13 -27.80
C THR A 301 -0.55 11.90 -27.06
N VAL A 302 -0.50 11.61 -25.76
CA VAL A 302 -1.69 11.50 -24.90
C VAL A 302 -1.31 12.11 -23.55
N LEU A 303 -2.17 12.97 -23.00
CA LEU A 303 -1.97 13.75 -21.79
C LEU A 303 -3.32 13.87 -21.08
N GLU A 304 -3.43 13.38 -19.86
CA GLU A 304 -4.63 13.56 -19.04
C GLU A 304 -4.22 13.98 -17.64
N ARG A 305 -4.87 15.01 -17.11
CA ARG A 305 -4.62 15.52 -15.77
C ARG A 305 -5.93 15.74 -15.03
N TRP A 306 -6.01 15.16 -13.85
CA TRP A 306 -7.12 15.31 -12.92
C TRP A 306 -6.61 15.90 -11.62
N GLU A 307 -7.21 16.99 -11.18
CA GLU A 307 -6.95 17.64 -9.89
C GLU A 307 -8.25 17.71 -9.09
N GLU A 308 -8.24 17.21 -7.86
CA GLU A 308 -9.42 17.20 -6.98
C GLU A 308 -10.66 16.55 -7.61
N GLY A 309 -10.45 15.49 -8.40
CA GLY A 309 -11.50 14.78 -9.14
C GLY A 309 -12.07 15.55 -10.34
N VAL A 310 -11.51 16.70 -10.69
CA VAL A 310 -11.88 17.49 -11.86
C VAL A 310 -10.80 17.35 -12.91
N ARG A 311 -11.16 17.00 -14.14
CA ARG A 311 -10.22 17.02 -15.26
C ARG A 311 -9.82 18.47 -15.53
N THR A 312 -8.52 18.72 -15.56
CA THR A 312 -7.94 20.05 -15.81
C THR A 312 -7.18 20.12 -17.12
N GLU A 313 -6.76 18.97 -17.65
CA GLU A 313 -6.14 18.84 -18.96
C GLU A 313 -6.61 17.54 -19.62
N GLN A 314 -6.86 17.58 -20.93
CA GLN A 314 -6.91 16.41 -21.79
C GLN A 314 -6.22 16.80 -23.08
N LYS A 315 -5.19 16.07 -23.51
CA LYS A 315 -4.69 16.19 -24.87
C LYS A 315 -4.20 14.88 -25.49
N ASN A 316 -4.83 14.45 -26.58
CA ASN A 316 -4.37 13.37 -27.45
C ASN A 316 -3.95 13.95 -28.81
N GLU A 317 -2.77 13.70 -29.37
CA GLU A 317 -2.44 14.13 -30.74
C GLU A 317 -1.53 13.13 -31.49
N PHE A 318 -2.01 12.61 -32.61
CA PHE A 318 -1.34 11.82 -33.61
C PHE A 318 -0.99 12.68 -34.85
N LYS A 319 0.14 12.51 -35.54
CA LYS A 319 0.39 13.04 -36.89
C LYS A 319 1.25 12.08 -37.67
N GLY A 320 1.11 12.04 -38.99
CA GLY A 320 1.75 11.09 -39.86
C GLY A 320 1.66 11.38 -41.35
N GLN A 321 2.36 10.55 -42.10
CA GLN A 321 2.47 10.52 -43.56
C GLN A 321 2.53 9.05 -43.95
N GLY A 322 2.04 8.68 -45.13
CA GLY A 322 1.79 7.26 -45.38
C GLY A 322 1.52 6.89 -46.82
N THR A 323 0.98 5.69 -47.00
CA THR A 323 0.50 5.19 -48.28
C THR A 323 -0.83 4.49 -48.12
N PHE A 324 -1.66 4.50 -49.16
CA PHE A 324 -2.92 3.80 -49.16
C PHE A 324 -3.08 2.97 -50.44
N GLY A 325 -3.78 1.85 -50.30
CA GLY A 325 -4.07 0.89 -51.36
C GLY A 325 -5.56 0.51 -51.36
N LEU A 326 -6.24 0.69 -52.50
CA LEU A 326 -7.59 0.16 -52.73
C LEU A 326 -7.50 -0.97 -53.77
N ASN A 327 -8.15 -2.09 -53.50
CA ASN A 327 -8.24 -3.20 -54.45
C ASN A 327 -9.69 -3.68 -54.54
N GLU A 328 -10.35 -3.36 -55.65
CA GLU A 328 -11.71 -3.82 -55.93
C GLU A 328 -11.63 -4.90 -57.01
N GLU A 329 -12.07 -6.12 -56.70
CA GLU A 329 -12.05 -7.27 -57.60
C GLU A 329 -13.48 -7.80 -57.79
N ASP A 330 -14.08 -7.48 -58.93
CA ASP A 330 -15.38 -8.03 -59.36
C ASP A 330 -15.18 -9.03 -60.50
N GLU A 331 -16.16 -9.92 -60.76
CA GLU A 331 -16.05 -11.09 -61.65
C GLU A 331 -15.57 -10.78 -63.09
N ASN A 332 -15.56 -9.50 -63.52
CA ASN A 332 -15.07 -9.05 -64.82
C ASN A 332 -14.21 -7.76 -64.80
N SER A 333 -13.81 -7.22 -63.65
CA SER A 333 -12.96 -6.02 -63.58
C SER A 333 -12.16 -5.94 -62.29
N SER A 334 -10.88 -5.59 -62.41
CA SER A 334 -10.03 -5.24 -61.26
C SER A 334 -9.58 -3.78 -61.34
N ILE A 335 -9.65 -3.08 -60.20
CA ILE A 335 -9.13 -1.72 -60.02
C ILE A 335 -8.15 -1.75 -58.86
N MET A 336 -6.91 -1.32 -59.11
CA MET A 336 -5.88 -1.15 -58.10
C MET A 336 -5.45 0.31 -58.05
N ILE A 337 -5.62 0.95 -56.89
CA ILE A 337 -5.23 2.35 -56.65
C ILE A 337 -4.20 2.35 -55.54
N ASN A 338 -3.00 2.88 -55.82
CA ASN A 338 -1.96 3.11 -54.83
C ASN A 338 -1.63 4.61 -54.78
N GLY A 339 -1.52 5.17 -53.57
CA GLY A 339 -1.23 6.58 -53.37
C GLY A 339 -0.35 6.85 -52.15
N THR A 340 0.20 8.07 -52.08
CA THR A 340 0.98 8.58 -50.94
C THR A 340 0.15 9.62 -50.19
N ILE A 341 0.10 9.51 -48.87
CA ILE A 341 -0.49 10.47 -47.95
C ILE A 341 0.63 11.44 -47.55
N HIS A 342 0.48 12.71 -47.93
CA HIS A 342 1.45 13.76 -47.63
C HIS A 342 1.23 14.43 -46.28
N ASP A 343 0.03 14.33 -45.72
CA ASP A 343 -0.34 14.93 -44.43
C ASP A 343 -1.48 14.13 -43.80
N LEU A 344 -1.25 13.57 -42.62
CA LEU A 344 -2.23 12.95 -41.74
C LEU A 344 -2.01 13.45 -40.31
N HIS A 345 -3.10 13.71 -39.59
CA HIS A 345 -3.06 14.42 -38.32
C HIS A 345 -4.35 14.19 -37.55
N TRP A 346 -4.23 13.89 -36.27
CA TRP A 346 -5.30 13.97 -35.30
C TRP A 346 -4.88 14.62 -33.99
N LEU A 347 -5.66 15.53 -33.44
CA LEU A 347 -5.40 16.29 -32.21
C LEU A 347 -6.71 16.43 -31.45
N THR A 348 -6.67 16.27 -30.15
CA THR A 348 -7.77 16.50 -29.22
C THR A 348 -7.19 17.20 -28.02
N GLU A 349 -7.69 18.38 -27.68
CA GLU A 349 -7.41 19.17 -26.46
C GLU A 349 -8.77 19.51 -25.81
N ASP A 350 -8.93 19.31 -24.51
CA ASP A 350 -9.57 20.31 -23.63
C ASP A 350 -9.51 19.91 -22.14
N GLY A 351 -9.25 20.94 -21.31
CA GLY A 351 -9.22 20.89 -19.84
C GLY A 351 -10.58 21.07 -19.20
#